data_AF-A0A9X0AZS0-F1
#
_entry.id   AF-A0A9X0AZS0-F1
#
_cell.length_a   1.000
_cell.length_b   1.000
_cell.length_c   1.000
_cell.angle_alpha   90.00
_cell.angle_beta   90.00
_cell.angle_gamma   90.00
#
_symmetry.space_group_name_H-M   'P 1'
#
loop_
_entity.id
_entity.type
_entity.pdbx_description
1 polymer ?
#
loop_
_entity_poly.entity_id
_entity_poly.type
_entity_poly.pdbx_seq_one_letter_code
_entity_poly.pdbx_strand_id
1 'polypeptide(L)'
;MAIKYSTGPFRLFCEDFRPSNIIANTEPFRINAVIDLEFTYDAPAAFTYSAPWWILLQNPEEWELYPKDAFLPRYKPRLRLFLEALREVEEEQIKSEKLLEDQRLSAHMEQSMENGLF
;
A
#
# COMPACT_ATOMS: atom_id res chain seq x y z
N MET A 1 -19.18 -2.90 24.35
CA MET A 1 -18.54 -3.20 23.05
C MET A 1 -17.09 -3.55 23.33
N ALA A 2 -16.72 -4.82 23.30
CA ALA A 2 -15.34 -5.23 23.52
C ALA A 2 -14.56 -5.02 22.21
N ILE A 3 -13.42 -4.33 22.27
CA ILE A 3 -12.49 -4.30 21.15
C ILE A 3 -11.83 -5.67 21.07
N LYS A 4 -12.09 -6.31 19.94
CA LYS A 4 -11.85 -7.70 19.55
C LYS A 4 -10.47 -7.73 18.88
N TYR A 5 -9.39 -7.77 19.65
CA TYR A 5 -8.03 -7.84 19.09
C TYR A 5 -7.94 -8.93 18.01
N SER A 6 -7.24 -8.65 16.91
CA SER A 6 -7.00 -9.65 15.87
C SER A 6 -6.18 -10.81 16.44
N THR A 7 -6.73 -12.02 16.39
CA THR A 7 -6.05 -13.23 16.85
C THR A 7 -5.23 -13.91 15.75
N GLY A 8 -4.95 -13.20 14.66
CA GLY A 8 -4.25 -13.71 13.49
C GLY A 8 -5.17 -14.16 12.34
N PRO A 9 -4.62 -14.71 11.24
CA PRO A 9 -3.20 -14.97 11.02
C PRO A 9 -2.37 -13.68 10.88
N PHE A 10 -1.19 -13.68 11.48
CA PHE A 10 -0.20 -12.62 11.30
C PHE A 10 0.71 -12.99 10.12
N ARG A 11 1.06 -12.00 9.30
CA ARG A 11 1.98 -12.15 8.17
C ARG A 11 3.08 -11.11 8.27
N LEU A 12 4.23 -11.41 7.67
CA LEU A 12 5.27 -10.40 7.49
C LEU A 12 4.70 -9.27 6.64
N PHE A 13 4.83 -8.06 7.18
CA PHE A 13 4.37 -6.83 6.60
C PHE A 13 5.49 -5.81 6.71
N CYS A 14 5.71 -5.03 5.64
CA CYS A 14 6.67 -3.94 5.64
C CYS A 14 5.94 -2.66 5.25
N GLU A 15 6.09 -1.63 6.09
CA GLU A 15 5.47 -0.31 5.92
C GLU A 15 6.16 0.52 4.82
N ASP A 16 7.38 0.16 4.43
CA ASP A 16 8.24 0.97 3.54
C ASP A 16 8.59 0.28 2.22
N PHE A 17 7.57 -0.23 1.52
CA PHE A 17 7.69 -0.74 0.14
C PHE A 17 7.77 0.37 -0.92
N ARG A 18 8.36 1.52 -0.59
CA ARG A 18 8.53 2.63 -1.52
C ARG A 18 9.44 2.26 -2.69
N PRO A 19 9.26 2.86 -3.88
CA PRO A 19 10.05 2.48 -5.06
C PRO A 19 11.58 2.62 -4.92
N SER A 20 12.08 3.50 -4.04
CA SER A 20 13.53 3.58 -3.78
C SER A 20 14.12 2.33 -3.12
N ASN A 21 13.27 1.48 -2.54
CA ASN A 21 13.67 0.23 -1.90
C ASN A 21 13.57 -0.97 -2.87
N ILE A 22 13.27 -0.71 -4.15
CA ILE A 22 13.13 -1.72 -5.20
C ILE A 22 14.29 -1.59 -6.18
N ILE A 23 15.12 -2.62 -6.26
CA ILE A 23 16.18 -2.71 -7.29
C ILE A 23 15.57 -3.38 -8.51
N ALA A 24 15.56 -2.67 -9.64
CA ALA A 24 15.05 -3.18 -10.91
C ALA A 24 16.06 -2.95 -12.06
N ASN A 25 16.16 -3.94 -12.94
CA ASN A 25 16.75 -3.77 -14.26
C ASN A 25 15.77 -3.01 -15.17
N THR A 26 16.26 -2.15 -16.05
CA THR A 26 15.43 -1.39 -17.01
C THR A 26 15.21 -2.14 -18.32
N GLU A 27 16.16 -3.00 -18.72
CA GLU A 27 16.10 -3.74 -19.99
C GLU A 27 16.60 -5.18 -19.84
N PRO A 28 15.70 -6.19 -19.86
CA PRO A 28 14.25 -6.04 -19.74
C PRO A 28 13.86 -5.50 -18.37
N PHE A 29 12.69 -4.87 -18.26
CA PHE A 29 12.18 -4.44 -16.96
C PHE A 29 11.97 -5.66 -16.06
N ARG A 30 12.71 -5.73 -14.96
CA ARG A 30 12.62 -6.82 -13.98
C ARG A 30 12.95 -6.31 -12.60
N ILE A 31 12.12 -6.66 -11.62
CA ILE A 31 12.44 -6.46 -10.21
C ILE A 31 13.45 -7.55 -9.79
N ASN A 32 14.61 -7.13 -9.28
CA ASN A 32 15.71 -8.01 -8.90
C ASN A 32 15.77 -8.25 -7.39
N ALA A 33 15.50 -7.21 -6.60
CA ALA A 33 15.54 -7.30 -5.14
C ALA A 33 14.69 -6.21 -4.49
N VAL A 34 14.24 -6.51 -3.27
CA VAL A 34 13.75 -5.51 -2.31
C VAL A 34 14.83 -5.36 -1.24
N ILE A 35 15.17 -4.13 -0.91
CA ILE A 35 16.12 -3.77 0.15
C ILE A 35 15.41 -3.03 1.28
N ASP A 36 16.17 -2.66 2.30
CA ASP A 36 15.70 -1.78 3.39
C ASP A 36 14.45 -2.31 4.13
N LEU A 37 14.58 -3.53 4.66
CA LEU A 37 13.50 -4.25 5.32
C LEU A 37 13.42 -3.97 6.83
N GLU A 38 14.02 -2.89 7.32
CA GLU A 38 14.11 -2.59 8.75
C GLU A 38 12.75 -2.33 9.42
N PHE A 39 11.74 -1.95 8.63
CA PHE A 39 10.35 -1.78 9.06
C PHE A 39 9.47 -3.01 8.76
N THR A 40 10.08 -4.20 8.67
CA THR A 40 9.35 -5.46 8.51
C THR A 40 9.03 -6.09 9.85
N TYR A 41 7.76 -6.41 10.09
CA TYR A 41 7.28 -7.03 11.31
C TYR A 41 6.08 -7.94 11.05
N ASP A 42 5.69 -8.76 12.02
CA ASP A 42 4.48 -9.57 11.94
C ASP A 42 3.24 -8.73 12.29
N ALA A 43 2.33 -8.60 11.33
CA ALA A 43 1.12 -7.78 11.47
C ALA A 43 -0.15 -8.54 11.08
N PRO A 44 -1.31 -8.18 11.65
CA PRO A 44 -2.59 -8.59 11.09
C PRO A 44 -2.75 -8.15 9.65
N ALA A 45 -3.43 -8.94 8.82
CA ALA A 45 -3.72 -8.57 7.43
C ALA A 45 -4.45 -7.21 7.31
N ALA A 46 -5.16 -6.77 8.34
CA ALA A 46 -5.83 -5.47 8.35
C ALA A 46 -4.89 -4.26 8.18
N PHE A 47 -3.58 -4.41 8.44
CA PHE A 47 -2.61 -3.34 8.19
C PHE A 47 -2.43 -3.05 6.70
N THR A 48 -2.71 -4.02 5.82
CA THR A 48 -2.67 -3.80 4.37
C THR A 48 -3.93 -3.11 3.84
N TYR A 49 -4.90 -2.77 4.71
CA TYR A 49 -6.16 -2.14 4.30
C TYR A 49 -6.04 -0.62 4.21
N SER A 50 -5.00 -0.02 4.81
CA SER A 50 -4.73 1.41 4.64
C SER A 50 -3.90 1.65 3.38
N ALA A 51 -4.23 2.72 2.67
CA ALA A 51 -3.47 3.11 1.50
C ALA A 51 -2.03 3.53 1.90
N PRO A 52 -0.98 3.05 1.21
CA PRO A 52 0.38 3.34 1.61
C PRO A 52 0.73 4.81 1.43
N TRP A 53 1.51 5.38 2.35
CA TRP A 53 1.95 6.77 2.30
C TRP A 53 2.96 7.02 1.15
N TRP A 54 3.78 6.01 0.84
CA TRP A 54 4.89 6.10 -0.11
C TRP A 54 4.46 6.23 -1.58
N ILE A 55 3.17 6.15 -1.89
CA ILE A 55 2.65 6.41 -3.25
C ILE A 55 2.88 7.86 -3.70
N LEU A 56 3.17 8.78 -2.77
CA LEU A 56 3.58 10.15 -3.10
C LEU A 56 4.90 10.22 -3.86
N LEU A 57 5.73 9.18 -3.76
CA LEU A 57 7.08 9.12 -4.33
C LEU A 57 7.99 10.24 -3.80
N GLN A 58 7.75 10.63 -2.56
CA GLN A 58 8.44 11.72 -1.86
C GLN A 58 8.75 11.28 -0.43
N ASN A 59 9.83 11.81 0.10
CA ASN A 59 10.22 11.59 1.49
C ASN A 59 9.27 12.34 2.43
N PRO A 60 8.86 11.76 3.57
CA PRO A 60 8.01 12.45 4.55
C PRO A 60 8.58 13.79 5.01
N GLU A 61 9.90 13.92 5.10
CA GLU A 61 10.62 15.15 5.45
C GLU A 61 10.35 16.29 4.44
N GLU A 62 10.05 15.96 3.19
CA GLU A 62 9.72 16.95 2.16
C GLU A 62 8.29 17.49 2.31
N TRP A 63 7.43 16.79 3.05
CA TRP A 63 6.04 17.20 3.26
C TRP A 63 5.91 18.33 4.27
N GLU A 64 6.86 18.47 5.20
CA GLU A 64 6.91 19.57 6.17
C GLU A 64 7.05 20.94 5.48
N LEU A 65 7.58 20.95 4.25
CA LEU A 65 7.69 22.14 3.41
C LEU A 65 6.36 22.54 2.76
N TYR A 66 5.34 21.68 2.82
CA TYR A 66 4.05 21.95 2.23
C TYR A 66 3.21 22.86 3.14
N PRO A 67 2.34 23.70 2.54
CA PRO A 67 1.23 24.26 3.29
C PRO A 67 0.43 23.13 3.96
N LYS A 68 -0.09 23.37 5.17
CA LYS A 68 -0.77 22.36 6.00
C LYS A 68 -1.82 21.52 5.27
N ASP A 69 -2.51 22.10 4.29
CA ASP A 69 -3.61 21.44 3.56
C ASP A 69 -3.20 20.91 2.17
N ALA A 70 -1.90 20.93 1.85
CA ALA A 70 -1.42 20.63 0.50
C ALA A 70 -1.11 19.15 0.26
N PHE A 71 -1.14 18.32 1.32
CA PHE A 71 -0.90 16.88 1.25
C PHE A 71 -2.01 16.16 0.47
N LEU A 72 -3.27 16.24 0.92
CA LEU A 72 -4.39 15.51 0.32
C LEU A 72 -4.59 15.81 -1.18
N PRO A 73 -4.51 17.07 -1.65
CA PRO A 73 -4.58 17.37 -3.09
C PRO A 73 -3.47 16.72 -3.93
N ARG A 74 -2.30 16.42 -3.33
CA ARG A 74 -1.19 15.72 -4.00
C ARG A 74 -1.34 14.20 -3.91
N TYR A 75 -1.82 13.71 -2.76
CA TYR A 75 -1.97 12.30 -2.46
C TYR A 75 -3.11 11.66 -3.27
N LYS A 76 -4.30 12.26 -3.27
CA LYS A 76 -5.52 11.69 -3.88
C LYS A 76 -5.37 11.29 -5.36
N PRO A 77 -4.75 12.10 -6.25
CA PRO A 77 -4.55 11.69 -7.63
C PRO A 77 -3.63 10.47 -7.79
N ARG A 78 -2.59 10.34 -6.95
CA ARG A 78 -1.67 9.19 -6.97
C ARG A 78 -2.32 7.95 -6.38
N LEU A 79 -3.14 8.12 -5.33
CA LEU A 79 -3.97 7.04 -4.81
C LEU A 79 -4.89 6.48 -5.87
N ARG A 80 -5.58 7.35 -6.63
CA ARG A 80 -6.47 6.89 -7.71
C ARG A 80 -5.71 6.03 -8.73
N LEU A 81 -4.56 6.52 -9.21
CA LEU A 81 -3.72 5.78 -10.16
C LEU A 81 -3.25 4.43 -9.57
N PHE A 82 -2.83 4.43 -8.32
CA PHE A 82 -2.41 3.22 -7.61
C PHE A 82 -3.56 2.20 -7.50
N LEU A 83 -4.77 2.65 -7.13
CA LEU A 83 -5.95 1.80 -7.02
C LEU A 83 -6.40 1.24 -8.37
N GLU A 84 -6.29 2.02 -9.45
CA GLU A 84 -6.54 1.55 -10.82
C GLU A 84 -5.59 0.40 -11.18
N ALA A 85 -4.28 0.59 -11.02
CA ALA A 85 -3.28 -0.45 -11.28
C ALA A 85 -3.44 -1.68 -10.36
N LEU A 86 -3.76 -1.45 -9.08
CA LEU A 86 -3.97 -2.54 -8.12
C LEU A 86 -5.19 -3.39 -8.51
N ARG A 87 -6.29 -2.77 -8.93
CA ARG A 87 -7.49 -3.50 -9.39
C ARG A 87 -7.21 -4.35 -10.63
N GLU A 88 -6.42 -3.86 -11.56
CA GLU A 88 -5.99 -4.62 -12.75
C GLU A 88 -5.22 -5.88 -12.35
N VAL A 89 -4.22 -5.72 -11.46
CA VAL A 89 -3.40 -6.85 -10.97
C VAL A 89 -4.24 -7.83 -10.15
N GLU A 90 -5.12 -7.36 -9.28
CA GLU A 90 -6.05 -8.20 -8.51
C GLU A 90 -6.96 -9.01 -9.43
N GLU A 91 -7.52 -8.39 -10.47
CA GLU A 91 -8.38 -9.04 -11.45
C GLU A 91 -7.64 -10.16 -12.21
N GLU A 92 -6.39 -9.93 -12.63
CA GLU A 92 -5.54 -10.95 -13.25
C GLU A 92 -5.23 -12.11 -12.29
N GLN A 93 -4.98 -11.81 -11.01
CA GLN A 93 -4.73 -12.82 -9.99
C GLN A 93 -5.97 -13.64 -9.66
N ILE A 94 -7.15 -13.03 -9.66
CA ILE A 94 -8.43 -13.72 -9.47
C ILE A 94 -8.73 -14.65 -10.64
N LYS A 95 -8.55 -14.17 -11.89
CA LYS A 95 -8.69 -15.00 -13.10
C LYS A 95 -7.74 -16.20 -13.13
N SER A 96 -6.58 -16.07 -12.49
CA SER A 96 -5.59 -17.16 -12.37
C SER A 96 -5.70 -17.95 -11.07
N GLU A 97 -6.78 -17.76 -10.30
CA GLU A 97 -7.08 -18.47 -9.04
C GLU A 97 -6.00 -18.30 -7.94
N LYS A 98 -5.18 -17.25 -8.04
CA LYS A 98 -4.13 -16.91 -7.06
C LYS A 98 -4.63 -16.02 -5.93
N LEU A 99 -5.75 -15.34 -6.15
CA LEU A 99 -6.39 -14.42 -5.22
C LEU A 99 -7.90 -14.69 -5.21
N LEU A 100 -8.53 -14.64 -4.04
CA LEU A 100 -9.99 -14.71 -3.91
C LEU A 100 -10.61 -13.32 -4.00
N GLU A 101 -11.88 -13.24 -4.42
CA GLU A 101 -12.60 -11.97 -4.59
C GLU A 101 -12.68 -11.16 -3.28
N ASP A 102 -12.80 -11.83 -2.13
CA ASP A 102 -12.84 -11.22 -0.79
C ASP A 102 -11.47 -10.80 -0.25
N GLN A 103 -10.39 -11.06 -0.99
CA GLN A 103 -9.02 -10.68 -0.65
C GLN A 103 -8.55 -9.40 -1.35
N ARG A 104 -9.41 -8.75 -2.15
CA ARG A 104 -9.09 -7.47 -2.79
C ARG A 104 -8.76 -6.41 -1.73
N LEU A 105 -7.60 -5.78 -1.88
CA LEU A 105 -7.13 -4.69 -1.03
C LEU A 105 -7.60 -3.33 -1.56
N SER A 106 -7.77 -3.20 -2.87
CA SER A 106 -8.14 -1.93 -3.51
C SER A 106 -9.41 -1.29 -2.91
N ALA A 107 -10.45 -2.09 -2.67
CA ALA A 107 -11.70 -1.62 -2.05
C ALA A 107 -11.50 -1.17 -0.59
N HIS A 108 -10.69 -1.90 0.18
CA HIS A 108 -10.37 -1.53 1.56
C HIS A 108 -9.55 -0.24 1.63
N MET A 109 -8.54 -0.10 0.77
CA MET A 109 -7.70 1.09 0.69
C MET A 109 -8.49 2.33 0.25
N GLU A 110 -9.41 2.18 -0.70
CA GLU A 110 -10.32 3.27 -1.09
C GLU A 110 -11.21 3.70 0.09
N GLN A 111 -11.81 2.74 0.80
CA GLN A 111 -12.64 3.00 1.96
C GLN A 111 -11.87 3.65 3.13
N SER A 112 -10.58 3.33 3.29
CA SER A 112 -9.72 3.89 4.34
C SER A 112 -9.64 5.43 4.28
N MET A 113 -9.78 6.00 3.08
CA MET A 113 -9.80 7.44 2.88
C MET A 113 -11.13 8.08 3.28
N GLU A 114 -12.22 7.34 3.20
CA GLU A 114 -13.57 7.85 3.50
C GLU A 114 -13.86 7.82 5.00
N ASN A 115 -13.37 6.79 5.70
CA ASN A 115 -13.58 6.60 7.13
C ASN A 115 -12.49 7.24 8.01
N GLY A 116 -11.46 7.84 7.40
CA GLY A 116 -10.37 8.51 8.12
C GLY A 116 -9.43 7.55 8.85
N LEU A 117 -9.33 6.29 8.41
CA LEU A 117 -8.31 5.35 8.86
C LEU A 117 -6.96 5.55 8.16
N PHE A 118 -6.91 6.46 7.20
CA PHE A 118 -5.69 7.01 6.57
C PHE A 118 -5.11 8.18 7.37
#